data_AF-A0A699Z6C0-F1
#
_entry.id   AF-A0A699Z6C0-F1
#
_cell.length_a   1.000
_cell.length_b   1.000
_cell.length_c   1.000
_cell.angle_alpha   90.00
_cell.angle_beta   90.00
_cell.angle_gamma   90.00
#
_symmetry.space_group_name_H-M   'P 1'
#
loop_
_entity.id
_entity.type
_entity.pdbx_description
1 polymer ?
#
loop_
_entity_poly.entity_id
_entity_poly.type
_entity_poly.pdbx_seq_one_letter_code
_entity_poly.pdbx_strand_id
1 'polypeptide(L)'
;VVWGWLLHAGLGSERSRWSREIQELDSRKVRLVGDCLLTSSFLSYTGAFTFNYRHAMVYDMWQKDVAERTIPLTSPFRLEELLTSDVETTGWSSEGLPSDELSIQNGILTMRANRWPLCIDPQMQAVTWIKTREGKQLDGKVKTFNDSDFLKQLELAIQYGFPFLFENLDEYIDPVIDPVLEKNFLQTGNDRIEAEVLSVVSSQIKQIQEALKNDLTKFQFEGKEISLDPRSGIFITMNPGYAGRTELPDNLKALFRPVTMVVPDLEQICEIMLFSEGFDSAKVLAKKMTVLYKLSKEQLSKQHHYDFGLRALKSVLVMAGSLKRDAPDMSEQLVLMRALRDMNLPKFVFDD
;
A
#
# COMPACT_ATOMS: atom_id res chain seq x y z
N VAL A 1 -53.69 15.73 8.26
CA VAL A 1 -53.42 14.91 9.46
C VAL A 1 -52.76 13.58 9.09
N VAL A 2 -53.31 12.79 8.16
CA VAL A 2 -52.73 11.47 7.75
C VAL A 2 -51.30 11.56 7.19
N TRP A 3 -50.99 12.56 6.36
CA TRP A 3 -49.64 12.75 5.78
C TRP A 3 -48.56 13.13 6.82
N GLY A 4 -48.91 13.85 7.88
CA GLY A 4 -47.96 14.24 8.95
C GLY A 4 -47.60 13.07 9.87
N TRP A 5 -48.52 12.13 10.06
CA TRP A 5 -48.29 10.87 10.78
C TRP A 5 -47.43 9.89 9.98
N LEU A 6 -47.63 9.77 8.67
CA LEU A 6 -46.78 8.95 7.79
C LEU A 6 -45.32 9.44 7.75
N LEU A 7 -45.10 10.76 7.73
CA LEU A 7 -43.74 11.33 7.78
C LEU A 7 -43.06 11.11 9.14
N HIS A 8 -43.75 11.33 10.27
CA HIS A 8 -43.17 11.11 11.60
C HIS A 8 -42.95 9.61 11.91
N ALA A 9 -43.88 8.74 11.51
CA ALA A 9 -43.74 7.30 11.67
C ALA A 9 -42.65 6.73 10.74
N GLY A 10 -42.59 7.17 9.48
CA GLY A 10 -41.58 6.76 8.51
C GLY A 10 -40.17 7.23 8.90
N LEU A 11 -40.01 8.48 9.34
CA LEU A 11 -38.72 9.00 9.85
C LEU A 11 -38.30 8.33 11.16
N GLY A 12 -39.25 7.94 12.01
CA GLY A 12 -38.99 7.18 13.24
C GLY A 12 -38.54 5.74 13.00
N SER A 13 -39.18 5.04 12.06
CA SER A 13 -38.76 3.70 11.63
C SER A 13 -37.41 3.73 10.92
N GLU A 14 -37.16 4.76 10.10
CA GLU A 14 -35.92 4.94 9.37
C GLU A 14 -34.75 5.27 10.30
N ARG A 15 -34.96 6.14 11.29
CA ARG A 15 -33.98 6.38 12.37
C ARG A 15 -33.63 5.11 13.13
N SER A 16 -34.62 4.27 13.41
CA SER A 16 -34.42 2.99 14.10
C SER A 16 -33.68 1.98 13.21
N ARG A 17 -33.91 2.01 11.89
CA ARG A 17 -33.16 1.22 10.91
C ARG A 17 -31.71 1.66 10.83
N TRP A 18 -31.44 2.95 10.61
CA TRP A 18 -30.08 3.48 10.54
C TRP A 18 -29.30 3.29 11.85
N SER A 19 -29.96 3.42 13.00
CA SER A 19 -29.29 3.18 14.29
C SER A 19 -28.83 1.72 14.43
N ARG A 20 -29.64 0.75 13.96
CA ARG A 20 -29.26 -0.67 13.92
C ARG A 20 -28.16 -0.93 12.90
N GLU A 21 -28.28 -0.32 11.72
CA GLU A 21 -27.30 -0.45 10.64
C GLU A 21 -25.92 0.10 11.03
N ILE A 22 -25.88 1.23 11.73
CA ILE A 22 -24.63 1.80 12.26
C ILE A 22 -23.97 0.83 13.26
N GLN A 23 -24.74 0.23 14.17
CA GLN A 23 -24.22 -0.75 15.13
C GLN A 23 -23.68 -2.01 14.43
N GLU A 24 -24.37 -2.46 13.39
CA GLU A 24 -23.95 -3.59 12.57
C GLU A 24 -22.67 -3.28 11.79
N LEU A 25 -22.58 -2.09 11.19
CA LEU A 25 -21.39 -1.62 10.48
C LEU A 25 -20.18 -1.49 11.40
N ASP A 26 -20.36 -0.99 12.63
CA ASP A 26 -19.28 -0.89 13.61
C ASP A 26 -18.76 -2.28 14.00
N SER A 27 -19.68 -3.24 14.19
CA SER A 27 -19.34 -4.65 14.43
C SER A 27 -18.67 -5.32 13.22
N ARG A 28 -19.07 -4.95 12.00
CA ARG A 28 -18.47 -5.46 10.75
C ARG A 28 -17.07 -4.88 10.54
N LYS A 29 -16.85 -3.62 10.87
CA LYS A 29 -15.54 -2.95 10.77
C LYS A 29 -14.44 -3.68 11.56
N VAL A 30 -14.78 -4.21 12.73
CA VAL A 30 -13.82 -4.98 13.56
C VAL A 30 -13.45 -6.31 12.89
N ARG A 31 -14.44 -7.03 12.35
CA ARG A 31 -14.27 -8.34 11.67
C ARG A 31 -13.59 -8.24 10.30
N LEU A 32 -13.68 -7.06 9.67
CA LEU A 32 -13.13 -6.79 8.35
C LEU A 32 -11.62 -7.08 8.26
N VAL A 33 -10.88 -6.95 9.37
CA VAL A 33 -9.44 -7.23 9.40
C VAL A 33 -9.15 -8.70 9.05
N GLY A 34 -9.87 -9.64 9.67
CA GLY A 34 -9.74 -11.07 9.34
C GLY A 34 -10.28 -11.38 7.94
N ASP A 35 -11.41 -10.78 7.56
CA ASP A 35 -12.03 -11.01 6.25
C ASP A 35 -11.09 -10.55 5.12
N CYS A 36 -10.45 -9.38 5.27
CA CYS A 36 -9.45 -8.86 4.34
C CYS A 36 -8.18 -9.72 4.32
N LEU A 37 -7.74 -10.25 5.45
CA LEU A 37 -6.57 -11.12 5.52
C LEU A 37 -6.79 -12.40 4.72
N LEU A 38 -7.91 -13.09 4.92
CA LEU A 38 -8.24 -14.32 4.18
C LEU A 38 -8.46 -14.05 2.69
N THR A 39 -9.22 -13.00 2.35
CA THR A 39 -9.50 -12.67 0.93
C THR A 39 -8.26 -12.21 0.17
N SER A 40 -7.38 -11.41 0.77
CA SER A 40 -6.11 -11.02 0.15
C SER A 40 -5.14 -12.21 0.01
N SER A 41 -5.11 -13.12 0.99
CA SER A 41 -4.33 -14.35 0.91
C SER A 41 -4.83 -15.25 -0.22
N PHE A 42 -6.15 -15.37 -0.37
CA PHE A 42 -6.76 -16.07 -1.50
C PHE A 42 -6.31 -15.45 -2.84
N LEU A 43 -6.52 -14.15 -3.04
CA LEU A 43 -6.14 -13.47 -4.29
C LEU A 43 -4.64 -13.57 -4.62
N SER A 44 -3.78 -13.66 -3.60
CA SER A 44 -2.32 -13.66 -3.78
C SER A 44 -1.74 -15.05 -4.05
N TYR A 45 -2.28 -16.10 -3.41
CA TYR A 45 -1.64 -17.41 -3.36
C TYR A 45 -2.43 -18.53 -4.03
N THR A 46 -3.75 -18.41 -4.20
CA THR A 46 -4.56 -19.58 -4.59
C THR A 46 -4.78 -19.73 -6.09
N GLY A 47 -4.40 -18.73 -6.89
CA GLY A 47 -4.72 -18.67 -8.32
C GLY A 47 -4.35 -19.95 -9.09
N ALA A 48 -3.16 -20.49 -8.86
CA ALA A 48 -2.65 -21.67 -9.58
C ALA A 48 -3.16 -23.02 -9.06
N PHE A 49 -3.88 -23.04 -7.92
CA PHE A 49 -4.31 -24.30 -7.28
C PHE A 49 -5.72 -24.72 -7.69
N THR A 50 -6.01 -26.02 -7.57
CA THR A 50 -7.34 -26.59 -7.85
C THR A 50 -8.34 -26.26 -6.74
N PHE A 51 -9.64 -26.29 -7.04
CA PHE A 51 -10.71 -25.98 -6.09
C PHE A 51 -10.54 -26.65 -4.73
N ASN A 52 -10.32 -27.97 -4.70
CA ASN A 52 -10.17 -28.74 -3.47
C ASN A 52 -8.98 -28.23 -2.62
N TYR A 53 -7.88 -27.88 -3.27
CA TYR A 53 -6.70 -27.35 -2.59
C TYR A 53 -6.96 -25.93 -2.08
N ARG A 54 -7.63 -25.07 -2.87
CA ARG A 54 -8.06 -23.74 -2.42
C ARG A 54 -8.97 -23.83 -1.20
N HIS A 55 -9.94 -24.74 -1.22
CA HIS A 55 -10.89 -24.96 -0.13
C HIS A 55 -10.15 -25.39 1.15
N ALA A 56 -9.25 -26.37 1.05
CA ALA A 56 -8.44 -26.82 2.18
C ALA A 56 -7.56 -25.70 2.75
N MET A 57 -6.89 -24.92 1.88
CA MET A 57 -6.06 -23.79 2.32
C MET A 57 -6.89 -22.73 3.04
N VAL A 58 -8.00 -22.28 2.44
CA VAL A 58 -8.77 -21.15 2.97
C VAL A 58 -9.57 -21.53 4.20
N TYR A 59 -10.37 -22.59 4.13
CA TYR A 59 -11.36 -22.92 5.16
C TYR A 59 -10.81 -23.87 6.22
N ASP A 60 -10.00 -24.87 5.86
CA ASP A 60 -9.50 -25.87 6.82
C ASP A 60 -8.22 -25.40 7.55
N MET A 61 -7.37 -24.63 6.87
CA MET A 61 -6.08 -24.19 7.41
C MET A 61 -6.08 -22.72 7.84
N TRP A 62 -6.29 -21.78 6.92
CA TRP A 62 -6.09 -20.36 7.20
C TRP A 62 -7.18 -19.78 8.10
N GLN A 63 -8.45 -20.09 7.83
CA GLN A 63 -9.55 -19.65 8.69
C GLN A 63 -9.38 -20.15 10.13
N LYS A 64 -8.92 -21.40 10.29
CA LYS A 64 -8.62 -21.97 11.60
C LYS A 64 -7.46 -21.25 12.30
N ASP A 65 -6.35 -21.00 11.61
CA ASP A 65 -5.19 -20.28 12.16
C ASP A 65 -5.56 -18.83 12.55
N VAL A 66 -6.36 -18.14 11.72
CA VAL A 66 -6.89 -16.80 12.04
C VAL A 66 -7.73 -16.82 13.32
N ALA A 67 -8.58 -17.83 13.49
CA ALA A 67 -9.39 -18.00 14.70
C ALA A 67 -8.54 -18.31 15.94
N GLU A 68 -7.53 -19.19 15.82
CA GLU A 68 -6.59 -19.52 16.91
C GLU A 68 -5.77 -18.31 17.35
N ARG A 69 -5.43 -17.41 16.42
CA ARG A 69 -4.74 -16.14 16.69
C ARG A 69 -5.65 -15.06 17.25
N THR A 70 -6.92 -15.35 17.52
CA THR A 70 -7.92 -14.40 18.04
C THR A 70 -8.14 -13.18 17.14
N ILE A 71 -7.90 -13.32 15.84
CA ILE A 71 -8.17 -12.26 14.86
C ILE A 71 -9.67 -12.27 14.57
N PRO A 72 -10.38 -11.13 14.73
CA PRO A 72 -11.81 -11.06 14.45
C PRO A 72 -12.12 -11.38 12.99
N LEU A 73 -13.09 -12.27 12.77
CA LEU A 73 -13.50 -12.75 11.45
C LEU A 73 -15.03 -12.89 11.40
N THR A 74 -15.62 -12.72 10.21
CA THR A 74 -17.03 -13.04 9.98
C THR A 74 -17.27 -14.56 10.08
N SER A 75 -18.37 -14.97 10.72
CA SER A 75 -18.73 -16.38 10.91
C SER A 75 -20.21 -16.60 10.61
N PRO A 76 -20.57 -17.45 9.62
CA PRO A 76 -19.67 -18.16 8.71
C PRO A 76 -18.93 -17.21 7.76
N PHE A 77 -17.68 -17.52 7.42
CA PHE A 77 -16.89 -16.77 6.43
C PHE A 77 -17.16 -17.32 5.03
N ARG A 78 -17.37 -16.42 4.05
CA ARG A 78 -17.50 -16.75 2.63
C ARG A 78 -16.66 -15.78 1.81
N LEU A 79 -15.87 -16.30 0.88
CA LEU A 79 -14.93 -15.50 0.08
C LEU A 79 -15.65 -14.47 -0.79
N GLU A 80 -16.76 -14.86 -1.39
CA GLU A 80 -17.54 -14.09 -2.33
C GLU A 80 -18.23 -12.87 -1.69
N GLU A 81 -18.58 -12.90 -0.40
CA GLU A 81 -19.31 -11.81 0.26
C GLU A 81 -18.56 -10.47 0.29
N LEU A 82 -17.22 -10.51 0.28
CA LEU A 82 -16.39 -9.30 0.26
C LEU A 82 -15.87 -8.96 -1.14
N LEU A 83 -15.67 -9.96 -1.99
CA LEU A 83 -15.02 -9.79 -3.29
C LEU A 83 -15.99 -9.61 -4.46
N THR A 84 -17.27 -9.95 -4.26
CA THR A 84 -18.32 -9.85 -5.27
C THR A 84 -19.64 -9.33 -4.68
N SER A 85 -20.62 -9.20 -5.57
CA SER A 85 -22.01 -8.90 -5.24
C SER A 85 -22.94 -9.82 -6.03
N ASP A 86 -24.18 -9.99 -5.58
CA ASP A 86 -25.18 -10.81 -6.29
C ASP A 86 -25.44 -10.31 -7.72
N VAL A 87 -25.32 -9.00 -7.94
CA VAL A 87 -25.45 -8.40 -9.28
C VAL A 87 -24.30 -8.85 -10.18
N GLU A 88 -23.07 -8.87 -9.67
CA GLU A 88 -21.90 -9.34 -10.44
C GLU A 88 -21.97 -10.83 -10.75
N THR A 89 -22.29 -11.68 -9.76
CA THR A 89 -22.38 -13.13 -9.97
C THR A 89 -23.52 -13.51 -10.92
N THR A 90 -24.65 -12.79 -10.86
CA THR A 90 -25.75 -12.94 -11.82
C THR A 90 -25.32 -12.47 -13.21
N GLY A 91 -24.57 -11.37 -13.31
CA GLY A 91 -23.98 -10.90 -14.55
C GLY A 91 -23.09 -11.97 -15.19
N TRP A 92 -22.16 -12.54 -14.43
CA TRP A 92 -21.27 -13.60 -14.93
C TRP A 92 -22.04 -14.83 -15.38
N SER A 93 -23.13 -15.18 -14.67
CA SER A 93 -24.03 -16.25 -15.08
C SER A 93 -24.69 -16.00 -16.43
N SER A 94 -25.14 -14.77 -16.68
CA SER A 94 -25.69 -14.39 -17.98
C SER A 94 -24.66 -14.36 -19.11
N GLU A 95 -23.38 -14.20 -18.77
CA GLU A 95 -22.23 -14.21 -19.67
C GLU A 95 -21.68 -15.64 -19.92
N GLY A 96 -22.26 -16.67 -19.30
CA GLY A 96 -21.91 -18.08 -19.51
C GLY A 96 -20.98 -18.71 -18.47
N LEU A 97 -20.62 -17.99 -17.40
CA LEU A 97 -19.88 -18.56 -16.26
C LEU A 97 -20.87 -19.27 -15.32
N PRO A 98 -20.65 -20.53 -14.89
CA PRO A 98 -21.56 -21.19 -13.96
C PRO A 98 -21.66 -20.45 -12.61
N SER A 99 -22.78 -20.64 -11.93
CA SER A 99 -23.05 -20.02 -10.62
C SER A 99 -22.56 -20.88 -9.44
N ASP A 100 -21.73 -21.89 -9.68
CA ASP A 100 -21.12 -22.69 -8.62
C ASP A 100 -19.94 -21.96 -7.96
N GLU A 101 -19.55 -22.42 -6.77
CA GLU A 101 -18.51 -21.76 -5.96
C GLU A 101 -17.15 -21.70 -6.69
N LEU A 102 -16.76 -22.77 -7.40
CA LEU A 102 -15.51 -22.81 -8.15
C LEU A 102 -15.50 -21.74 -9.24
N SER A 103 -16.59 -21.66 -10.00
CA SER A 103 -16.74 -20.71 -11.11
C SER A 103 -16.76 -19.27 -10.60
N ILE A 104 -17.44 -18.99 -9.49
CA ILE A 104 -17.40 -17.68 -8.82
C ILE A 104 -15.97 -17.36 -8.35
N GLN A 105 -15.27 -18.30 -7.71
CA GLN A 105 -13.88 -18.13 -7.28
C GLN A 105 -12.94 -17.85 -8.46
N ASN A 106 -13.13 -18.54 -9.58
CA ASN A 106 -12.37 -18.27 -10.81
C ASN A 106 -12.67 -16.87 -11.34
N GLY A 107 -13.94 -16.47 -11.39
CA GLY A 107 -14.33 -15.12 -11.79
C GLY A 107 -13.72 -14.03 -10.91
N ILE A 108 -13.67 -14.25 -9.59
CA ILE A 108 -12.97 -13.38 -8.64
C ILE A 108 -11.49 -13.26 -8.99
N LEU A 109 -10.79 -14.39 -9.15
CA LEU A 109 -9.36 -14.41 -9.45
C LEU A 109 -9.05 -13.75 -10.80
N THR A 110 -9.93 -13.89 -11.79
CA THR A 110 -9.79 -13.23 -13.09
C THR A 110 -9.98 -11.73 -13.00
N MET A 111 -10.96 -11.24 -12.23
CA MET A 111 -11.37 -9.83 -12.24
C MET A 111 -10.76 -8.96 -11.13
N ARG A 112 -10.34 -9.54 -10.00
CA ARG A 112 -9.91 -8.81 -8.80
C ARG A 112 -8.41 -8.90 -8.51
N ALA A 113 -7.68 -9.81 -9.16
CA ALA A 113 -6.25 -9.94 -8.94
C ALA A 113 -5.47 -8.75 -9.51
N ASN A 114 -4.35 -8.38 -8.86
CA ASN A 114 -3.51 -7.28 -9.33
C ASN A 114 -2.73 -7.63 -10.62
N ARG A 115 -2.35 -8.90 -10.79
CA ARG A 115 -1.70 -9.38 -12.01
C ARG A 115 -2.76 -9.72 -13.06
N TRP A 116 -2.41 -9.53 -14.33
CA TRP A 116 -3.25 -9.98 -15.43
C TRP A 116 -3.47 -11.50 -15.34
N PRO A 117 -4.70 -11.99 -15.48
CA PRO A 117 -5.01 -13.40 -15.26
C PRO A 117 -4.51 -14.27 -16.41
N LEU A 118 -3.85 -15.39 -16.07
CA LEU A 118 -3.55 -16.47 -16.99
C LEU A 118 -4.53 -17.62 -16.73
N CYS A 119 -5.54 -17.77 -17.59
CA CYS A 119 -6.55 -18.82 -17.46
C CYS A 119 -6.09 -20.09 -18.16
N ILE A 120 -5.76 -21.14 -17.39
CA ILE A 120 -5.51 -22.48 -17.93
C ILE A 120 -6.87 -23.19 -18.07
N ASP A 121 -7.40 -23.20 -19.28
CA ASP A 121 -8.80 -23.52 -19.54
C ASP A 121 -8.96 -24.57 -20.66
N PRO A 122 -8.81 -25.88 -20.34
CA PRO A 122 -8.95 -26.95 -21.31
C PRO A 122 -10.38 -27.09 -21.87
N GLN A 123 -11.38 -26.52 -21.18
CA GLN A 123 -12.79 -26.61 -21.57
C GLN A 123 -13.30 -25.36 -22.30
N MET A 124 -12.42 -24.38 -22.55
CA MET A 124 -12.74 -23.11 -23.21
C MET A 124 -13.87 -22.30 -22.51
N GLN A 125 -14.10 -22.52 -21.22
CA GLN A 125 -15.09 -21.79 -20.45
C GLN A 125 -14.71 -20.32 -20.22
N ALA A 126 -13.48 -20.07 -19.75
CA ALA A 126 -12.97 -18.74 -19.45
C ALA A 126 -12.88 -17.88 -20.72
N VAL A 127 -12.37 -18.45 -21.83
CA VAL A 127 -12.29 -17.72 -23.11
C VAL A 127 -13.69 -17.35 -23.63
N THR A 128 -14.66 -18.26 -23.54
CA THR A 128 -16.04 -18.00 -23.99
C THR A 128 -16.70 -16.94 -23.12
N TRP A 129 -16.51 -17.01 -21.81
CA TRP A 129 -17.01 -16.04 -20.85
C TRP A 129 -16.43 -14.63 -21.10
N ILE A 130 -15.11 -14.51 -21.22
CA ILE A 130 -14.43 -13.21 -21.46
C ILE A 130 -14.90 -12.59 -22.78
N LYS A 131 -15.00 -13.39 -23.86
CA LYS A 131 -15.50 -12.90 -25.16
C LYS A 131 -16.94 -12.41 -25.08
N THR A 132 -17.79 -13.10 -24.33
CA THR A 132 -19.19 -12.72 -24.15
C THR A 132 -19.32 -11.45 -23.33
N ARG A 133 -18.56 -11.35 -22.25
CA ARG A 133 -18.55 -10.21 -21.31
C ARG A 133 -18.10 -8.91 -21.98
N GLU A 134 -16.95 -8.92 -22.64
CA GLU A 134 -16.38 -7.71 -23.26
C GLU A 134 -17.08 -7.38 -24.59
N GLY A 135 -17.69 -8.39 -25.23
CA GLY A 135 -18.48 -8.25 -26.45
C GLY A 135 -17.73 -7.50 -27.55
N LYS A 136 -18.37 -6.47 -28.10
CA LYS A 136 -17.83 -5.65 -29.20
C LYS A 136 -16.52 -4.95 -28.88
N GLN A 137 -16.18 -4.77 -27.59
CA GLN A 137 -14.93 -4.11 -27.23
C GLN A 137 -13.71 -4.97 -27.60
N LEU A 138 -13.86 -6.30 -27.62
CA LEU A 138 -12.82 -7.25 -28.05
C LEU A 138 -12.74 -7.43 -29.58
N ASP A 139 -13.65 -6.86 -30.37
CA ASP A 139 -13.63 -7.01 -31.83
C ASP A 139 -12.27 -6.52 -32.39
N GLY A 140 -11.58 -7.41 -33.10
CA GLY A 140 -10.25 -7.18 -33.67
C GLY A 140 -9.07 -7.23 -32.68
N LYS A 141 -9.32 -7.54 -31.40
CA LYS A 141 -8.33 -7.51 -30.29
C LYS A 141 -8.13 -8.86 -29.61
N VAL A 142 -8.65 -9.91 -30.23
CA VAL A 142 -8.32 -11.30 -29.92
C VAL A 142 -7.19 -11.72 -30.85
N LYS A 143 -6.03 -12.04 -30.31
CA LYS A 143 -4.79 -12.30 -31.08
C LYS A 143 -3.99 -13.45 -30.50
N THR A 144 -3.07 -13.97 -31.30
CA THR A 144 -2.00 -14.90 -30.91
C THR A 144 -0.64 -14.22 -31.12
N PHE A 145 0.44 -14.74 -30.52
CA PHE A 145 1.80 -14.24 -30.82
C PHE A 145 2.25 -14.48 -32.26
N ASN A 146 1.56 -15.35 -33.00
CA ASN A 146 1.84 -15.63 -34.41
C ASN A 146 1.23 -14.58 -35.37
N ASP A 147 0.33 -13.73 -34.89
CA ASP A 147 -0.31 -12.72 -35.71
C ASP A 147 0.63 -11.54 -35.98
N SER A 148 0.99 -11.31 -37.25
CA SER A 148 1.95 -10.25 -37.62
C SER A 148 1.59 -8.83 -37.15
N ASP A 149 0.31 -8.57 -36.84
CA ASP A 149 -0.19 -7.28 -36.39
C ASP A 149 -0.49 -7.21 -34.88
N PHE A 150 -0.22 -8.27 -34.09
CA PHE A 150 -0.62 -8.33 -32.67
C PHE A 150 -0.06 -7.15 -31.86
N LEU A 151 1.22 -6.78 -32.06
CA LEU A 151 1.86 -5.67 -31.35
C LEU A 151 1.15 -4.34 -31.63
N LYS A 152 0.80 -4.10 -32.89
CA LYS A 152 0.10 -2.88 -33.30
C LYS A 152 -1.31 -2.83 -32.71
N GLN A 153 -2.03 -3.95 -32.71
CA GLN A 153 -3.37 -3.99 -32.10
C GLN A 153 -3.31 -3.87 -30.58
N LEU A 154 -2.28 -4.42 -29.93
CA LEU A 154 -2.05 -4.28 -28.50
C LEU A 154 -1.75 -2.82 -28.13
N GLU A 155 -0.90 -2.14 -28.90
CA GLU A 155 -0.62 -0.71 -28.73
C GLU A 155 -1.90 0.13 -28.82
N LEU A 156 -2.73 -0.10 -29.86
CA LEU A 156 -4.02 0.59 -30.01
C LEU A 156 -4.97 0.27 -28.86
N ALA A 157 -5.03 -0.98 -28.39
CA ALA A 157 -5.87 -1.35 -27.26
C ALA A 157 -5.45 -0.62 -25.98
N ILE A 158 -4.15 -0.55 -25.70
CA ILE A 158 -3.60 0.20 -24.56
C ILE A 158 -3.90 1.70 -24.70
N GLN A 159 -3.69 2.28 -25.89
CA GLN A 159 -3.90 3.71 -26.15
C GLN A 159 -5.34 4.15 -25.93
N TYR A 160 -6.31 3.35 -26.35
CA TYR A 160 -7.74 3.69 -26.30
C TYR A 160 -8.50 3.02 -25.14
N GLY A 161 -7.81 2.25 -24.29
CA GLY A 161 -8.41 1.60 -23.13
C GLY A 161 -9.36 0.45 -23.47
N PHE A 162 -9.06 -0.30 -24.54
CA PHE A 162 -9.85 -1.47 -24.92
C PHE A 162 -9.30 -2.76 -24.28
N PRO A 163 -10.16 -3.74 -23.96
CA PRO A 163 -9.71 -5.07 -23.57
C PRO A 163 -8.92 -5.73 -24.72
N PHE A 164 -7.94 -6.54 -24.35
CA PHE A 164 -7.13 -7.31 -25.28
C PHE A 164 -7.00 -8.74 -24.77
N LEU A 165 -7.20 -9.72 -25.65
CA LEU A 165 -7.19 -11.14 -25.29
C LEU A 165 -6.16 -11.87 -26.14
N PHE A 166 -5.20 -12.48 -25.48
CA PHE A 166 -4.35 -13.49 -26.11
C PHE A 166 -5.02 -14.85 -26.02
N GLU A 167 -5.20 -15.54 -27.15
CA GLU A 167 -5.73 -16.90 -27.20
C GLU A 167 -4.70 -17.90 -27.68
N ASN A 168 -4.89 -19.19 -27.35
CA ASN A 168 -4.05 -20.30 -27.80
C ASN A 168 -2.56 -20.06 -27.57
N LEU A 169 -2.21 -19.57 -26.39
CA LEU A 169 -0.81 -19.38 -25.99
C LEU A 169 -0.16 -20.74 -25.72
N ASP A 170 0.98 -20.97 -26.34
CA ASP A 170 1.89 -22.07 -25.99
C ASP A 170 2.68 -21.73 -24.72
N GLU A 171 3.61 -22.61 -24.32
CA GLU A 171 4.49 -22.37 -23.15
C GLU A 171 5.43 -21.16 -23.33
N TYR A 172 5.58 -20.65 -24.55
CA TYR A 172 6.42 -19.51 -24.86
C TYR A 172 5.61 -18.21 -24.94
N ILE A 173 6.01 -17.23 -24.12
CA ILE A 173 5.52 -15.85 -24.17
C ILE A 173 6.68 -14.99 -24.69
N ASP A 174 6.41 -14.16 -25.71
CA ASP A 174 7.41 -13.26 -26.25
C ASP A 174 7.78 -12.17 -25.22
N PRO A 175 9.05 -12.05 -24.79
CA PRO A 175 9.48 -11.05 -23.79
C PRO A 175 9.18 -9.59 -24.17
N VAL A 176 8.85 -9.31 -25.44
CA VAL A 176 8.47 -7.96 -25.90
C VAL A 176 7.29 -7.38 -25.11
N ILE A 177 6.41 -8.22 -24.54
CA ILE A 177 5.26 -7.77 -23.75
C ILE A 177 5.53 -7.69 -22.23
N ASP A 178 6.70 -8.12 -21.76
CA ASP A 178 7.05 -8.08 -20.32
C ASP A 178 6.84 -6.70 -19.68
N PRO A 179 7.20 -5.57 -20.33
CA PRO A 179 6.94 -4.25 -19.76
C PRO A 179 5.45 -3.98 -19.51
N VAL A 180 4.57 -4.52 -20.35
CA VAL A 180 3.10 -4.40 -20.22
C VAL A 180 2.59 -5.31 -19.10
N LEU A 181 3.09 -6.56 -19.03
CA LEU A 181 2.69 -7.54 -18.02
C LEU A 181 3.11 -7.13 -16.61
N GLU A 182 4.35 -6.66 -16.46
CA GLU A 182 4.91 -6.19 -15.20
C GLU A 182 4.40 -4.80 -14.81
N LYS A 183 3.61 -4.16 -15.68
CA LYS A 183 3.15 -2.78 -15.51
C LYS A 183 4.34 -1.83 -15.30
N ASN A 184 5.44 -2.08 -16.00
CA ASN A 184 6.63 -1.25 -16.01
C ASN A 184 6.36 -0.01 -16.85
N PHE A 185 5.62 0.92 -16.27
CA PHE A 185 5.39 2.22 -16.87
C PHE A 185 6.69 3.01 -16.80
N LEU A 186 7.35 3.18 -17.94
CA LEU A 186 8.23 4.31 -18.11
C LEU A 186 7.35 5.55 -18.12
N GLN A 187 7.41 6.34 -17.06
CA GLN A 187 6.78 7.65 -17.02
C GLN A 187 7.52 8.55 -18.02
N THR A 188 7.21 8.38 -19.31
CA THR A 188 7.63 9.28 -20.38
C THR A 188 6.83 10.54 -20.12
N GLY A 189 7.50 11.55 -19.56
CA GLY A 189 6.86 12.70 -18.95
C GLY A 189 5.82 13.36 -19.85
N ASN A 190 4.55 13.03 -19.60
CA ASN A 190 3.43 13.89 -19.88
C ASN A 190 2.34 13.84 -18.78
N ASP A 191 2.71 13.42 -17.57
CA ASP A 191 2.12 13.95 -16.33
C ASP A 191 2.82 15.27 -15.94
N ARG A 192 3.20 16.07 -16.94
CA ARG A 192 3.52 17.46 -16.68
C ARG A 192 2.18 18.10 -16.37
N ILE A 193 1.95 18.40 -15.10
CA ILE A 193 1.03 19.47 -14.76
C ILE A 193 1.48 20.65 -15.63
N GLU A 194 0.69 21.02 -16.64
CA GLU A 194 1.03 22.10 -17.55
C GLU A 194 1.38 23.33 -16.71
N ALA A 195 2.32 24.17 -17.18
CA ALA A 195 2.70 25.38 -16.46
C ALA A 195 1.47 26.24 -16.08
N GLU A 196 0.40 26.14 -16.89
CA GLU A 196 -0.91 26.72 -16.65
C GLU A 196 -1.60 26.16 -15.39
N VAL A 197 -1.66 24.84 -15.21
CA VAL A 197 -2.27 24.23 -14.02
C VAL A 197 -1.42 24.49 -12.76
N LEU A 198 -0.08 24.50 -12.87
CA LEU A 198 0.80 24.92 -11.76
C LEU A 198 0.61 26.39 -11.39
N SER A 199 0.29 27.25 -12.37
CA SER A 199 -0.04 28.65 -12.15
C SER A 199 -1.36 28.82 -11.38
N VAL A 200 -2.39 28.02 -11.72
CA VAL A 200 -3.68 28.01 -10.99
C VAL A 200 -3.47 27.59 -9.54
N VAL A 201 -2.74 26.49 -9.30
CA VAL A 201 -2.43 26.02 -7.94
C VAL A 201 -1.63 27.06 -7.15
N SER A 202 -0.66 27.71 -7.79
CA SER A 202 0.12 28.80 -7.18
C SER A 202 -0.78 29.98 -6.78
N SER A 203 -1.72 30.37 -7.64
CA SER A 203 -2.69 31.43 -7.36
C SER A 203 -3.61 31.06 -6.18
N GLN A 204 -4.08 29.81 -6.13
CA GLN A 204 -4.94 29.32 -5.05
C GLN A 204 -4.23 29.31 -3.70
N ILE A 205 -3.00 28.79 -3.65
CA ILE A 205 -2.17 28.80 -2.44
C ILE A 205 -1.92 30.23 -1.99
N LYS A 206 -1.64 31.14 -2.93
CA LYS A 206 -1.43 32.56 -2.61
C LYS A 206 -2.68 33.21 -2.02
N GLN A 207 -3.88 32.94 -2.55
CA GLN A 207 -5.14 33.43 -1.97
C GLN A 207 -5.34 32.96 -0.53
N ILE A 208 -5.04 31.69 -0.24
CA ILE A 208 -5.08 31.15 1.13
C ILE A 208 -4.07 31.87 2.03
N GLN A 209 -2.83 32.04 1.57
CA GLN A 209 -1.78 32.72 2.32
C GLN A 209 -2.12 34.19 2.59
N GLU A 210 -2.69 34.90 1.62
CA GLU A 210 -3.14 36.29 1.79
C GLU A 210 -4.31 36.37 2.78
N ALA A 211 -5.26 35.43 2.74
CA ALA A 211 -6.35 35.38 3.70
C ALA A 211 -5.84 35.10 5.14
N LEU A 212 -4.89 34.18 5.29
CA LEU A 212 -4.23 33.91 6.57
C LEU A 212 -3.43 35.11 7.07
N LYS A 213 -2.67 35.77 6.18
CA LYS A 213 -1.85 36.94 6.52
C LYS A 213 -2.69 38.14 6.97
N ASN A 214 -3.92 38.26 6.47
CA ASN A 214 -4.85 39.32 6.83
C ASN A 214 -5.84 38.89 7.94
N ASP A 215 -5.60 37.77 8.62
CA ASP A 215 -6.42 37.24 9.72
C ASP A 215 -7.92 37.10 9.38
N LEU A 216 -8.24 36.74 8.13
CA LEU A 216 -9.61 36.55 7.70
C LEU A 216 -10.22 35.27 8.30
N THR A 217 -11.46 35.32 8.77
CA THR A 217 -12.20 34.12 9.22
C THR A 217 -12.92 33.42 8.08
N LYS A 218 -13.10 34.11 6.95
CA LYS A 218 -13.70 33.62 5.72
C LYS A 218 -13.08 34.34 4.52
N PHE A 219 -12.97 33.66 3.39
CA PHE A 219 -12.46 34.26 2.16
C PHE A 219 -13.10 33.61 0.92
N GLN A 220 -13.01 34.31 -0.21
CA GLN A 220 -13.45 33.78 -1.50
C GLN A 220 -12.38 32.85 -2.06
N PHE A 221 -12.75 31.61 -2.33
CA PHE A 221 -11.90 30.58 -2.92
C PHE A 221 -12.66 29.89 -4.05
N GLU A 222 -12.10 29.91 -5.25
CA GLU A 222 -12.75 29.37 -6.47
C GLU A 222 -14.20 29.86 -6.68
N GLY A 223 -14.48 31.11 -6.33
CA GLY A 223 -15.80 31.73 -6.47
C GLY A 223 -16.82 31.33 -5.39
N LYS A 224 -16.40 30.65 -4.31
CA LYS A 224 -17.21 30.34 -3.14
C LYS A 224 -16.61 30.95 -1.88
N GLU A 225 -17.47 31.45 -1.00
CA GLU A 225 -17.03 31.87 0.33
C GLU A 225 -16.81 30.62 1.19
N ILE A 226 -15.60 30.45 1.71
CA ILE A 226 -15.23 29.35 2.61
C ILE A 226 -14.71 29.89 3.94
N SER A 227 -14.91 29.14 5.02
CA SER A 227 -14.34 29.44 6.34
C SER A 227 -12.86 29.09 6.39
N LEU A 228 -12.05 29.94 7.00
CA LEU A 228 -10.61 29.76 7.16
C LEU A 228 -10.28 29.45 8.62
N ASP A 229 -9.63 28.31 8.86
CA ASP A 229 -9.04 27.98 10.17
C ASP A 229 -7.58 28.44 10.18
N PRO A 230 -7.16 29.33 11.10
CA PRO A 230 -5.79 29.83 11.19
C PRO A 230 -4.75 28.74 11.52
N ARG A 231 -5.19 27.54 11.92
CA ARG A 231 -4.32 26.37 12.15
C ARG A 231 -4.06 25.56 10.89
N SER A 232 -4.70 25.91 9.77
CA SER A 232 -4.45 25.27 8.48
C SER A 232 -3.03 25.56 8.00
N GLY A 233 -2.37 24.54 7.44
CA GLY A 233 -1.01 24.63 6.94
C GLY A 233 -0.82 23.78 5.69
N ILE A 234 -0.04 24.29 4.74
CA ILE A 234 0.30 23.58 3.50
C ILE A 234 1.78 23.22 3.59
N PHE A 235 2.10 21.94 3.40
CA PHE A 235 3.45 21.42 3.46
C PHE A 235 3.84 20.86 2.09
N ILE A 236 5.08 21.12 1.68
CA ILE A 236 5.65 20.60 0.45
C ILE A 236 7.02 20.00 0.73
N THR A 237 7.32 18.88 0.07
CA THR A 237 8.60 18.18 0.22
C THR A 237 9.25 17.99 -1.15
N MET A 238 10.52 18.37 -1.27
CA MET A 238 11.34 18.07 -2.44
C MET A 238 12.33 16.97 -2.07
N ASN A 239 12.27 15.84 -2.77
CA ASN A 239 13.19 14.70 -2.58
C ASN A 239 14.07 14.59 -3.83
N PRO A 240 15.21 15.31 -3.89
CA PRO A 240 16.08 15.31 -5.07
C PRO A 240 16.63 13.91 -5.34
N GLY A 241 16.70 13.53 -6.61
CA GLY A 241 17.22 12.22 -7.03
C GLY A 241 16.22 11.05 -6.99
N TYR A 242 14.97 11.29 -6.55
CA TYR A 242 13.91 10.30 -6.69
C TYR A 242 13.42 10.27 -8.14
N ALA A 243 13.63 9.15 -8.83
CA ALA A 243 13.29 9.01 -10.25
C ALA A 243 11.80 9.29 -10.52
N GLY A 244 11.52 9.97 -11.65
CA GLY A 244 10.15 10.24 -12.11
C GLY A 244 9.50 11.53 -11.60
N ARG A 245 10.21 12.41 -10.87
CA ARG A 245 9.66 13.70 -10.41
C ARG A 245 10.17 14.89 -11.23
N THR A 246 9.26 15.80 -11.56
CA THR A 246 9.61 17.11 -12.13
C THR A 246 10.01 18.05 -11.01
N GLU A 247 11.04 18.88 -11.24
CA GLU A 247 11.33 19.96 -10.31
C GLU A 247 10.13 20.90 -10.19
N LEU A 248 9.89 21.37 -8.96
CA LEU A 248 8.84 22.35 -8.72
C LEU A 248 9.16 23.66 -9.45
N PRO A 249 8.18 24.32 -10.10
CA PRO A 249 8.39 25.63 -10.69
C PRO A 249 8.83 26.69 -9.67
N ASP A 250 9.66 27.64 -10.08
CA ASP A 250 10.24 28.65 -9.18
C ASP A 250 9.18 29.57 -8.56
N ASN A 251 8.11 29.89 -9.28
CA ASN A 251 6.98 30.68 -8.77
C ASN A 251 6.25 29.95 -7.62
N LEU A 252 6.11 28.62 -7.70
CA LEU A 252 5.52 27.81 -6.64
C LEU A 252 6.52 27.62 -5.50
N LYS A 253 7.80 27.37 -5.80
CA LYS A 253 8.88 27.29 -4.78
C LYS A 253 8.93 28.56 -3.93
N ALA A 254 8.77 29.73 -4.54
CA ALA A 254 8.79 31.04 -3.87
C ALA A 254 7.65 31.25 -2.87
N LEU A 255 6.54 30.50 -2.96
CA LEU A 255 5.44 30.56 -1.99
C LEU A 255 5.77 29.83 -0.68
N PHE A 256 6.81 28.98 -0.68
CA PHE A 256 7.22 28.21 0.47
C PHE A 256 8.57 28.67 1.01
N ARG A 257 8.70 28.67 2.34
CA ARG A 257 10.02 28.87 2.97
C ARG A 257 10.86 27.60 2.77
N PRO A 258 12.07 27.69 2.20
CA PRO A 258 12.94 26.52 2.07
C PRO A 258 13.37 26.03 3.46
N VAL A 259 13.29 24.71 3.66
CA VAL A 259 13.76 24.02 4.87
C VAL A 259 14.59 22.83 4.43
N THR A 260 15.88 22.83 4.78
CA THR A 260 16.77 21.72 4.47
C THR A 260 16.59 20.61 5.50
N MET A 261 16.16 19.43 5.06
CA MET A 261 16.13 18.23 5.87
C MET A 261 17.43 17.44 5.63
N VAL A 262 18.28 17.30 6.66
CA VAL A 262 19.56 16.57 6.58
C VAL A 262 19.47 15.32 7.44
N VAL A 263 19.97 14.19 6.93
CA VAL A 263 20.14 12.99 7.75
C VAL A 263 21.27 13.24 8.74
N PRO A 264 21.03 13.13 10.05
CA PRO A 264 22.05 13.43 11.04
C PRO A 264 23.24 12.46 10.94
N ASP A 265 24.45 12.96 11.22
CA ASP A 265 25.65 12.14 11.28
C ASP A 265 25.64 11.26 12.55
N LEU A 266 25.39 9.97 12.35
CA LEU A 266 25.32 9.00 13.46
C LEU A 266 26.67 8.83 14.17
N GLU A 267 27.80 9.02 13.48
CA GLU A 267 29.13 8.87 14.08
C GLU A 267 29.40 10.01 15.04
N GLN A 268 29.15 11.24 14.61
CA GLN A 268 29.29 12.42 15.44
C GLN A 268 28.35 12.38 16.66
N ILE A 269 27.09 11.96 16.48
CA ILE A 269 26.16 11.82 17.61
C ILE A 269 26.66 10.75 18.59
N CYS A 270 27.10 9.60 18.07
CA CYS A 270 27.60 8.51 18.88
C CYS A 270 28.84 8.93 19.70
N GLU A 271 29.77 9.67 19.07
CA GLU A 271 30.96 10.22 19.72
C GLU A 271 30.60 11.17 20.87
N ILE A 272 29.73 12.16 20.61
CA ILE A 272 29.29 13.12 21.64
C ILE A 272 28.59 12.40 22.80
N MET A 273 27.74 11.42 22.49
CA MET A 273 27.02 10.66 23.50
C MET A 273 27.96 9.82 24.37
N LEU A 274 28.88 9.07 23.77
CA LEU A 274 29.88 8.30 24.51
C LEU A 274 30.74 9.21 25.40
N PHE A 275 31.17 10.35 24.87
CA PHE A 275 31.92 11.32 25.65
C PHE A 275 31.10 11.84 26.85
N SER A 276 29.81 12.15 26.64
CA SER A 276 28.92 12.60 27.72
C SER A 276 28.65 11.53 28.79
N GLU A 277 28.79 10.25 28.44
CA GLU A 277 28.66 9.12 29.34
C GLU A 277 29.98 8.73 30.05
N GLY A 278 31.07 9.47 29.79
CA GLY A 278 32.36 9.30 30.45
C GLY A 278 33.33 8.34 29.76
N PHE A 279 33.22 8.19 28.44
CA PHE A 279 34.17 7.39 27.65
C PHE A 279 35.32 8.26 27.11
N ASP A 280 36.56 7.88 27.40
CA ASP A 280 37.78 8.55 26.94
C ASP A 280 38.10 8.22 25.47
N SER A 281 37.79 6.99 25.03
CA SER A 281 38.04 6.51 23.66
C SER A 281 36.84 6.67 22.71
N ALA A 282 35.93 7.60 23.04
CA ALA A 282 34.64 7.82 22.38
C ALA A 282 34.73 7.88 20.84
N LYS A 283 35.71 8.59 20.28
CA LYS A 283 35.89 8.73 18.82
C LYS A 283 36.10 7.40 18.10
N VAL A 284 36.97 6.55 18.64
CA VAL A 284 37.29 5.25 18.03
C VAL A 284 36.12 4.28 18.19
N LEU A 285 35.46 4.32 19.35
CA LEU A 285 34.29 3.49 19.64
C LEU A 285 33.07 3.89 18.82
N ALA A 286 32.84 5.19 18.60
CA ALA A 286 31.76 5.70 17.78
C ALA A 286 31.85 5.21 16.34
N LYS A 287 33.03 5.29 15.72
CA LYS A 287 33.27 4.77 14.38
C LYS A 287 33.03 3.26 14.28
N LYS A 288 33.49 2.48 15.27
CA LYS A 288 33.24 1.03 15.32
C LYS A 288 31.75 0.73 15.45
N MET A 289 31.05 1.48 16.30
CA MET A 289 29.63 1.33 16.57
C MET A 289 28.77 1.62 15.33
N THR A 290 29.04 2.73 14.64
CA THR A 290 28.29 3.09 13.43
C THR A 290 28.54 2.14 12.29
N VAL A 291 29.78 1.67 12.11
CA VAL A 291 30.12 0.62 11.14
C VAL A 291 29.38 -0.66 11.45
N LEU A 292 29.35 -1.08 12.73
CA LEU A 292 28.61 -2.28 13.14
C LEU A 292 27.11 -2.13 12.82
N TYR A 293 26.47 -1.03 13.21
CA TYR A 293 25.04 -0.80 12.93
C TYR A 293 24.74 -0.74 11.44
N LYS A 294 25.64 -0.17 10.64
CA LYS A 294 25.53 -0.17 9.18
C LYS A 294 25.60 -1.60 8.63
N LEU A 295 26.60 -2.39 9.04
CA LEU A 295 26.75 -3.78 8.61
C LEU A 295 25.59 -4.65 9.07
N SER A 296 25.12 -4.49 10.31
CA SER A 296 23.95 -5.20 10.83
C SER A 296 22.70 -4.90 10.00
N LYS A 297 22.50 -3.65 9.57
CA LYS A 297 21.39 -3.28 8.68
C LYS A 297 21.52 -3.89 7.28
N GLU A 298 22.74 -4.07 6.78
CA GLU A 298 23.00 -4.56 5.41
C GLU A 298 23.05 -6.09 5.32
N GLN A 299 23.53 -6.76 6.37
CA GLN A 299 23.85 -8.20 6.33
C GLN A 299 22.85 -9.08 7.07
N LEU A 300 22.19 -8.59 8.12
CA LEU A 300 21.21 -9.40 8.85
C LEU A 300 19.91 -9.53 8.06
N SER A 301 19.14 -10.56 8.39
CA SER A 301 17.84 -10.78 7.77
C SER A 301 16.91 -9.58 7.98
N LYS A 302 16.04 -9.31 7.00
CA LYS A 302 15.08 -8.20 7.08
C LYS A 302 13.93 -8.58 8.01
N GLN A 303 14.04 -8.19 9.28
CA GLN A 303 12.99 -8.39 10.28
C GLN A 303 12.27 -7.08 10.60
N HIS A 304 10.94 -7.12 10.79
CA HIS A 304 10.15 -5.93 11.12
C HIS A 304 10.53 -5.29 12.46
N HIS A 305 11.03 -6.08 13.41
CA HIS A 305 11.44 -5.63 14.74
C HIS A 305 12.91 -5.16 14.82
N TYR A 306 13.69 -5.29 13.74
CA TYR A 306 15.06 -4.79 13.71
C TYR A 306 15.07 -3.27 13.55
N ASP A 307 15.68 -2.59 14.52
CA ASP A 307 15.85 -1.14 14.54
C ASP A 307 17.35 -0.83 14.70
N PHE A 308 17.98 -0.42 13.60
CA PHE A 308 19.37 0.07 13.57
C PHE A 308 19.43 1.60 13.37
N GLY A 309 18.33 2.29 13.68
CA GLY A 309 18.24 3.75 13.59
C GLY A 309 18.81 4.45 14.84
N LEU A 310 18.75 5.79 14.81
CA LEU A 310 19.25 6.64 15.91
C LEU A 310 18.61 6.32 17.26
N ARG A 311 17.34 5.89 17.28
CA ARG A 311 16.64 5.52 18.52
C ARG A 311 17.30 4.32 19.20
N ALA A 312 17.54 3.24 18.46
CA ALA A 312 18.20 2.06 19.01
C ALA A 312 19.65 2.34 19.40
N LEU A 313 20.37 3.12 18.58
CA LEU A 313 21.72 3.57 18.88
C LEU A 313 21.75 4.34 20.23
N LYS A 314 20.86 5.32 20.41
CA LYS A 314 20.76 6.12 21.64
C LYS A 314 20.56 5.23 22.87
N SER A 315 19.65 4.26 22.80
CA SER A 315 19.41 3.33 23.90
C SER A 315 20.67 2.57 24.30
N VAL A 316 21.47 2.10 23.33
CA VAL A 316 22.69 1.33 23.61
C VAL A 316 23.72 2.20 24.30
N LEU A 317 23.88 3.44 23.84
CA LEU A 317 24.87 4.36 24.42
C LEU A 317 24.53 4.76 25.86
N VAL A 318 23.25 4.99 26.16
CA VAL A 318 22.78 5.25 27.53
C VAL A 318 23.03 4.04 28.44
N MET A 319 22.74 2.82 27.95
CA MET A 319 23.04 1.60 28.70
C MET A 319 24.55 1.41 28.92
N ALA A 320 25.36 1.67 27.90
CA ALA A 320 26.82 1.59 27.99
C ALA A 320 27.37 2.58 29.04
N GLY A 321 26.80 3.79 29.12
CA GLY A 321 27.12 4.75 30.18
C GLY A 321 26.78 4.27 31.58
N SER A 322 25.61 3.64 31.76
CA SER A 322 25.26 3.01 33.05
C SER A 322 26.27 1.92 33.41
N LEU A 323 26.59 1.02 32.47
CA LEU A 323 27.54 -0.06 32.69
C LEU A 323 28.96 0.45 32.98
N LYS A 324 29.36 1.58 32.37
CA LYS A 324 30.66 2.22 32.64
C LYS A 324 30.74 2.78 34.06
N ARG A 325 29.65 3.37 34.57
CA ARG A 325 29.58 3.86 35.96
C ARG A 325 29.59 2.72 36.98
N ASP A 326 28.90 1.63 36.68
CA ASP A 326 28.83 0.46 37.56
C ASP A 326 30.15 -0.33 37.61
N ALA A 327 30.95 -0.27 36.54
CA ALA A 327 32.25 -0.93 36.45
C ALA A 327 33.33 0.00 35.83
N PRO A 328 33.87 0.97 36.60
CA PRO A 328 34.81 1.97 36.08
C PRO A 328 36.10 1.37 35.50
N ASP A 329 36.59 0.29 36.12
CA ASP A 329 37.84 -0.38 35.74
C ASP A 329 37.71 -1.28 34.50
N MET A 330 36.49 -1.50 34.01
CA MET A 330 36.28 -2.31 32.81
C MET A 330 36.69 -1.52 31.56
N SER A 331 37.36 -2.22 30.64
CA SER A 331 37.70 -1.67 29.33
C SER A 331 36.46 -1.13 28.62
N GLU A 332 36.53 0.10 28.14
CA GLU A 332 35.43 0.79 27.47
C GLU A 332 34.90 0.02 26.25
N GLN A 333 35.79 -0.64 25.51
CA GLN A 333 35.40 -1.49 24.40
C GLN A 333 34.56 -2.68 24.86
N LEU A 334 34.90 -3.28 26.01
CA LEU A 334 34.15 -4.41 26.56
C LEU A 334 32.79 -3.96 27.12
N VAL A 335 32.75 -2.79 27.77
CA VAL A 335 31.50 -2.16 28.24
C VAL A 335 30.54 -1.94 27.08
N LEU A 336 31.01 -1.33 26.00
CA LEU A 336 30.18 -1.06 24.82
C LEU A 336 29.73 -2.35 24.13
N MET A 337 30.61 -3.33 23.98
CA MET A 337 30.26 -4.65 23.42
C MET A 337 29.22 -5.39 24.26
N ARG A 338 29.29 -5.25 25.59
CA ARG A 338 28.28 -5.82 26.49
C ARG A 338 26.93 -5.13 26.32
N ALA A 339 26.89 -3.80 26.31
CA ALA A 339 25.66 -3.04 26.07
C ALA A 339 25.01 -3.41 24.73
N LEU A 340 25.84 -3.53 23.69
CA LEU A 340 25.44 -3.98 22.35
C LEU A 340 24.80 -5.36 22.36
N ARG A 341 25.50 -6.34 22.95
CA ARG A 341 25.03 -7.72 23.04
C ARG A 341 23.71 -7.78 23.81
N ASP A 342 23.67 -7.18 25.00
CA ASP A 342 22.52 -7.29 25.89
C ASP A 342 21.27 -6.61 25.28
N MET A 343 21.44 -5.58 24.46
CA MET A 343 20.33 -4.89 23.78
C MET A 343 19.85 -5.59 22.49
N ASN A 344 20.76 -6.21 21.74
CA ASN A 344 20.47 -6.69 20.39
C ASN A 344 20.29 -8.21 20.32
N LEU A 345 21.05 -8.99 21.10
CA LEU A 345 20.98 -10.44 21.09
C LEU A 345 19.56 -11.00 21.38
N PRO A 346 18.76 -10.45 22.31
CA PRO A 346 17.40 -10.94 22.54
C PRO A 346 16.44 -10.68 21.38
N LYS A 347 16.83 -9.84 20.41
CA LYS A 347 16.01 -9.48 19.25
C LYS A 347 16.34 -10.33 18.03
N PHE A 348 17.54 -10.90 17.96
CA PHE A 348 17.98 -11.67 16.82
C PHE A 348 17.22 -12.98 16.69
N VAL A 349 16.89 -13.35 15.45
CA VAL A 349 16.30 -14.64 15.12
C VAL A 349 17.39 -15.71 15.13
N PHE A 350 17.03 -16.99 15.23
CA PHE A 350 18.01 -18.07 15.38
C PHE A 350 19.09 -18.13 14.27
N ASP A 351 18.72 -17.70 13.05
CA ASP A 351 19.61 -17.71 11.88
C ASP A 351 20.58 -16.51 11.82
N ASP A 352 20.42 -15.50 12.70
CA ASP A 352 21.19 -14.24 12.79
C ASP A 352 21.94 -14.13 14.13
#